data_AF-A0A392N2F6-F1
#
_entry.id   AF-A0A392N2F6-F1
#
_cell.length_a   1.000
_cell.length_b   1.000
_cell.length_c   1.000
_cell.angle_alpha   90.00
_cell.angle_beta   90.00
_cell.angle_gamma   90.00
#
_symmetry.space_group_name_H-M   'P 1'
#
loop_
_entity.id
_entity.type
_entity.pdbx_description
1 polymer ?
#
loop_
_entity_poly.entity_id
_entity_poly.type
_entity_poly.pdbx_seq_one_letter_code
_entity_poly.pdbx_strand_id
1 'polypeptide(L)'
;SYEGTGRSLSLKLVQQLQEQSQKSAKSTEGTGRLFKKIELSESIRYASGDPIESWLNTLLCLDVSNAIPNISRLPPASECDLYYVNRDTLFSYHKDSELFLQRMMALYVASHYKNSPNDLQLMADAPAHHLFVLLGPVDESKNQLPDILCVVQ
;
A
#
# COMPACT_ATOMS: atom_id res chain seq x y z
N SER A 1 8.78 2.29 -4.68
CA SER A 1 10.17 2.74 -4.93
C SER A 1 10.52 3.89 -3.99
N TYR A 2 11.83 4.15 -3.80
CA TYR A 2 12.38 5.11 -2.82
C TYR A 2 11.85 6.56 -2.97
N GLU A 3 11.49 6.99 -4.19
CA GLU A 3 10.80 8.26 -4.47
C GLU A 3 9.60 8.04 -5.41
N GLY A 4 8.85 6.96 -5.20
CA GLY A 4 7.65 6.70 -5.97
C GLY A 4 6.49 7.60 -5.55
N THR A 5 5.68 8.06 -6.50
CA THR A 5 4.32 8.52 -6.18
C THR A 5 3.52 7.34 -5.61
N GLY A 6 2.66 7.60 -4.62
CA GLY A 6 1.74 6.59 -4.10
C GLY A 6 0.99 5.92 -5.26
N ARG A 7 1.07 4.58 -5.37
CA ARG A 7 0.56 3.84 -6.54
C ARG A 7 -0.95 4.07 -6.75
N SER A 8 -1.69 4.42 -5.68
CA SER A 8 -3.08 4.84 -5.71
C SER A 8 -3.32 6.10 -6.56
N LEU A 9 -2.43 7.09 -6.49
CA LEU A 9 -2.49 8.29 -7.33
C LEU A 9 -2.20 7.94 -8.79
N SER A 10 -1.17 7.13 -9.03
CA SER A 10 -0.84 6.66 -10.37
C SER A 10 -2.01 5.89 -10.99
N LEU A 11 -2.70 5.05 -10.22
CA LEU A 11 -3.91 4.35 -10.67
C LEU A 11 -5.07 5.31 -10.96
N LYS A 12 -5.37 6.24 -10.05
CA LYS A 12 -6.45 7.23 -10.25
C LYS A 12 -6.18 8.12 -11.47
N LEU A 13 -4.94 8.61 -11.63
CA LEU A 13 -4.55 9.44 -12.75
C LEU A 13 -4.62 8.68 -14.07
N VAL A 14 -4.07 7.46 -14.12
CA VAL A 14 -4.12 6.61 -15.31
C VAL A 14 -5.57 6.28 -15.68
N GLN A 15 -6.42 5.97 -14.70
CA GLN A 15 -7.85 5.74 -14.92
C GLN A 15 -8.54 6.99 -15.49
N GLN A 16 -8.29 8.17 -14.91
CA GLN A 16 -8.85 9.44 -15.42
C GLN A 16 -8.41 9.73 -16.86
N LEU A 17 -7.13 9.49 -17.18
CA LEU A 17 -6.60 9.67 -18.54
C LEU A 17 -7.23 8.67 -19.53
N GLN A 18 -7.47 7.43 -19.11
CA GLN A 18 -8.18 6.44 -19.92
C GLN A 18 -9.63 6.86 -20.18
N GLU A 19 -10.35 7.32 -19.16
CA GLU A 19 -11.74 7.81 -19.31
C GLU A 19 -11.83 9.04 -20.22
N GLN A 20 -10.90 10.00 -20.09
CA GLN A 20 -10.83 11.18 -20.96
C GLN A 20 -10.50 10.83 -22.41
N SER A 21 -9.61 9.86 -22.63
CA SER A 21 -9.29 9.34 -23.96
C SER A 21 -10.51 8.66 -24.60
N GLN A 22 -11.31 7.90 -23.83
CA GLN A 22 -12.53 7.26 -24.33
C GLN A 22 -13.65 8.26 -24.64
N LYS A 23 -13.78 9.33 -23.85
CA LYS A 23 -14.76 10.41 -24.09
C LYS A 23 -14.43 11.20 -25.35
N SER A 24 -13.15 11.55 -25.56
CA SER A 24 -12.68 12.27 -26.76
C SER A 24 -12.81 11.46 -28.05
N ALA A 25 -12.77 10.13 -27.98
CA ALA A 25 -12.95 9.26 -29.14
C ALA A 25 -14.42 9.16 -29.63
N LYS A 26 -15.40 9.56 -28.80
CA LYS A 26 -16.83 9.52 -29.12
C LYS A 26 -17.36 10.85 -29.71
N SER A 27 -16.65 11.96 -29.53
CA SER A 27 -16.95 13.24 -30.17
C SER A 27 -16.33 13.29 -31.57
N THR A 28 -17.17 13.38 -32.60
CA THR A 28 -16.82 13.24 -34.03
C THR A 28 -16.02 14.42 -34.62
N GLU A 29 -15.61 15.40 -33.81
CA GLU A 29 -14.82 16.54 -34.26
C GLU A 29 -13.56 16.69 -33.41
N GLY A 30 -12.41 16.46 -34.05
CA GLY A 30 -11.09 16.81 -33.50
C GLY A 30 -10.22 15.61 -33.16
N THR A 31 -8.95 15.71 -33.56
CA THR A 31 -7.85 14.79 -33.32
C THR A 31 -7.65 14.47 -31.82
N GLY A 32 -8.42 13.50 -31.32
CA GLY A 32 -8.36 13.06 -29.92
C GLY A 32 -7.01 12.40 -29.58
N ARG A 33 -6.30 12.94 -28.59
CA ARG A 33 -5.08 12.32 -28.03
C ARG A 33 -5.44 10.96 -27.42
N LEU A 34 -4.94 9.88 -28.01
CA LEU A 34 -5.08 8.52 -27.48
C LEU A 34 -4.10 8.29 -26.35
N PHE A 35 -4.60 7.88 -25.18
CA PHE A 35 -3.74 7.49 -24.07
C PHE A 35 -3.20 6.07 -24.28
N LYS A 36 -1.87 5.91 -24.28
CA LYS A 36 -1.19 4.61 -24.33
C LYS A 36 -0.34 4.42 -23.08
N LYS A 37 -0.70 3.44 -22.25
CA LYS A 37 0.11 3.04 -21.09
C LYS A 37 1.28 2.18 -21.55
N ILE A 38 2.49 2.51 -21.12
CA ILE A 38 3.70 1.70 -21.30
C ILE A 38 4.31 1.51 -19.90
N GLU A 39 4.70 0.29 -19.57
CA GLU A 39 5.32 -0.07 -18.29
C GLU A 39 6.65 -0.76 -18.57
N LEU A 40 7.69 -0.36 -17.84
CA LEU A 40 9.03 -0.92 -17.95
C LEU A 40 9.32 -1.67 -16.65
N SER A 41 9.60 -2.96 -16.75
CA SER A 41 9.87 -3.83 -15.61
C SER A 41 11.29 -4.41 -15.60
N GLU A 42 11.98 -4.40 -16.74
CA GLU A 42 13.34 -4.93 -16.85
C GLU A 42 14.37 -3.92 -16.33
N SER A 43 15.21 -4.37 -15.40
CA SER A 43 16.32 -3.56 -14.90
C SER A 43 17.48 -3.55 -15.89
N ILE A 44 18.12 -2.39 -16.03
CA ILE A 44 19.34 -2.23 -16.81
C ILE A 44 20.61 -2.35 -15.96
N ARG A 45 20.49 -2.36 -14.62
CA ARG A 45 21.64 -2.34 -13.69
C ARG A 45 21.95 -3.69 -13.06
N TYR A 46 20.92 -4.52 -12.89
CA TYR A 46 21.00 -5.82 -12.25
C TYR A 46 20.16 -6.83 -13.04
N ALA A 47 20.44 -8.11 -12.83
CA ALA A 47 19.72 -9.18 -13.49
C ALA A 47 18.24 -9.20 -13.05
N SER A 48 17.39 -9.71 -13.94
CA SER A 48 15.99 -9.97 -13.57
C SER A 48 15.94 -11.02 -12.45
N GLY A 49 15.15 -10.73 -11.40
CA GLY A 49 15.00 -11.61 -10.25
C GLY A 49 16.17 -11.59 -9.26
N ASP A 50 16.89 -10.47 -9.14
CA ASP A 50 17.97 -10.32 -8.16
C ASP A 50 17.44 -10.55 -6.72
N PRO A 51 17.99 -11.53 -5.98
CA PRO A 51 17.53 -11.84 -4.62
C PRO A 51 17.77 -10.68 -3.64
N ILE A 52 18.79 -9.85 -3.85
CA ILE A 52 19.08 -8.68 -3.01
C ILE A 52 18.02 -7.60 -3.25
N GLU A 53 17.63 -7.39 -4.51
CA GLU A 53 16.54 -6.46 -4.84
C GLU A 53 15.22 -6.93 -4.20
N SER A 54 14.89 -8.22 -4.34
CA SER A 54 13.69 -8.81 -3.76
C SER A 54 13.66 -8.68 -2.23
N TRP A 55 14.78 -9.00 -1.58
CA TRP A 55 14.95 -8.84 -0.14
C TRP A 55 14.78 -7.38 0.29
N LEU A 56 15.41 -6.44 -0.40
CA LEU A 56 15.34 -5.01 -0.09
C LEU A 56 13.91 -4.47 -0.25
N ASN A 57 13.22 -4.85 -1.34
CA ASN A 57 11.84 -4.46 -1.58
C ASN A 57 10.89 -5.00 -0.50
N THR A 58 11.15 -6.23 -0.02
CA THR A 58 10.38 -6.83 1.07
C THR A 58 10.64 -6.11 2.39
N LEU A 59 11.92 -5.93 2.76
CA LEU A 59 12.34 -5.28 4.01
C LEU A 59 11.81 -3.84 4.12
N LEU A 60 11.94 -3.07 3.04
CA LEU A 60 11.52 -1.66 3.01
C LEU A 60 10.05 -1.49 2.63
N CYS A 61 9.29 -2.58 2.51
CA CYS A 61 7.87 -2.55 2.16
C CYS A 61 7.58 -1.73 0.88
N LEU A 62 8.44 -1.85 -0.14
CA LEU A 62 8.36 -1.03 -1.37
C LEU A 62 7.33 -1.55 -2.37
N ASP A 63 6.97 -2.83 -2.28
CA ASP A 63 5.92 -3.48 -3.09
C ASP A 63 4.77 -4.02 -2.24
N VAL A 64 4.15 -3.13 -1.47
CA VAL A 64 2.99 -3.44 -0.62
C VAL A 64 1.65 -3.38 -1.36
N SER A 65 1.67 -3.21 -2.68
CA SER A 65 0.46 -3.10 -3.53
C SER A 65 -0.48 -4.30 -3.37
N ASN A 66 0.10 -5.49 -3.25
CA ASN A 66 -0.64 -6.74 -3.13
C ASN A 66 -1.07 -7.05 -1.68
N ALA A 67 -0.58 -6.26 -0.72
CA ALA A 67 -0.88 -6.44 0.69
C ALA A 67 -2.20 -5.79 1.11
N ILE A 68 -2.85 -4.98 0.24
CA ILE A 68 -4.18 -4.44 0.55
C ILE A 68 -5.19 -5.59 0.52
N PRO A 69 -5.83 -5.95 1.65
CA PRO A 69 -6.81 -7.01 1.68
C PRO A 69 -8.02 -6.63 0.82
N ASN A 70 -8.55 -7.60 0.09
CA ASN A 70 -9.73 -7.42 -0.74
C ASN A 70 -10.98 -7.48 0.16
N ILE A 71 -11.30 -6.34 0.79
CA ILE A 71 -12.39 -6.24 1.76
C ILE A 71 -13.73 -6.39 1.01
N SER A 72 -14.33 -7.57 1.11
CA SER A 72 -15.60 -7.90 0.44
C SER A 72 -16.79 -7.09 0.99
N ARG A 73 -16.76 -6.76 2.30
CA ARG A 73 -17.72 -5.88 2.96
C ARG A 73 -17.04 -5.09 4.07
N LEU A 74 -17.33 -3.79 4.12
CA LEU A 74 -16.91 -2.94 5.23
C LEU A 74 -17.93 -3.09 6.38
N PRO A 75 -17.50 -3.51 7.58
CA PRO A 75 -18.37 -3.58 8.74
C PRO A 75 -18.84 -2.18 9.18
N PRO A 76 -19.97 -2.07 9.90
CA PRO A 76 -20.39 -0.83 10.54
C PRO A 76 -19.32 -0.33 11.50
N ALA A 77 -19.14 1.00 11.60
CA ALA A 77 -18.15 1.59 12.49
C ALA A 77 -18.33 1.22 13.98
N SER A 78 -19.55 0.84 14.39
CA SER A 78 -19.87 0.38 15.74
C SER A 78 -19.31 -1.00 16.08
N GLU A 79 -18.92 -1.79 15.07
CA GLU A 79 -18.33 -3.12 15.23
C GLU A 79 -16.81 -3.11 15.01
N CYS A 80 -16.22 -1.94 14.81
CA CYS A 80 -14.79 -1.76 14.62
C CYS A 80 -14.17 -1.18 15.89
N ASP A 81 -13.07 -1.79 16.32
CA ASP A 81 -12.34 -1.35 17.50
C ASP A 81 -10.96 -0.81 17.12
N LEU A 82 -10.52 0.21 17.87
CA LEU A 82 -9.21 0.82 17.72
C LEU A 82 -8.21 0.12 18.65
N TYR A 83 -7.14 -0.41 18.08
CA TYR A 83 -6.09 -1.11 18.82
C TYR A 83 -4.80 -0.32 18.82
N TYR A 84 -4.12 -0.32 19.96
CA TYR A 84 -2.76 0.18 20.07
C TYR A 84 -1.76 -0.88 19.61
N VAL A 85 -0.86 -0.52 18.70
CA VAL A 85 0.13 -1.44 18.14
C VAL A 85 1.41 -1.42 18.95
N ASN A 86 1.82 -2.58 19.46
CA ASN A 86 3.13 -2.75 20.08
C ASN A 86 4.23 -2.77 19.00
N ARG A 87 5.08 -1.74 18.99
CA ARG A 87 6.18 -1.59 18.02
C ARG A 87 7.22 -2.70 18.08
N ASP A 88 7.62 -3.13 19.27
CA ASP A 88 8.62 -4.20 19.42
C ASP A 88 8.12 -5.52 18.82
N THR A 89 6.82 -5.78 18.94
CA THR A 89 6.18 -6.95 18.34
C THR A 89 6.00 -6.79 16.83
N LEU A 90 5.65 -5.58 16.38
CA LEU A 90 5.49 -5.26 14.96
C LEU A 90 6.80 -5.43 14.19
N PHE A 91 7.92 -4.94 14.72
CA PHE A 91 9.25 -4.99 14.10
C PHE A 91 10.09 -6.19 14.55
N SER A 92 9.44 -7.26 15.05
CA SER A 92 10.11 -8.49 15.51
C SER A 92 10.60 -9.40 14.37
N TYR A 93 10.28 -9.07 13.11
CA TYR A 93 10.56 -9.89 11.94
C TYR A 93 9.91 -11.28 11.97
N HIS A 94 8.85 -11.44 12.77
CA HIS A 94 7.99 -12.63 12.73
C HIS A 94 7.10 -12.61 11.48
N LYS A 95 6.82 -13.79 10.89
CA LYS A 95 6.09 -13.92 9.63
C LYS A 95 4.75 -13.18 9.62
N ASP A 96 3.97 -13.31 10.69
CA ASP A 96 2.65 -12.65 10.78
C ASP A 96 2.77 -11.15 11.04
N SER A 97 3.80 -10.73 11.79
CA SER A 97 4.10 -9.32 12.03
C SER A 97 4.53 -8.61 10.74
N GLU A 98 5.34 -9.27 9.90
CA GLU A 98 5.73 -8.76 8.58
C GLU A 98 4.51 -8.60 7.67
N LEU A 99 3.60 -9.58 7.64
CA LEU A 99 2.36 -9.45 6.87
C LEU A 99 1.48 -8.31 7.39
N PHE A 100 1.38 -8.15 8.71
CA PHE A 100 0.65 -7.05 9.33
C PHE A 100 1.28 -5.69 9.00
N LEU A 101 2.61 -5.58 9.09
CA LEU A 101 3.38 -4.39 8.72
C LEU A 101 3.19 -4.02 7.25
N GLN A 102 3.25 -5.00 6.35
CA GLN A 102 3.02 -4.79 4.92
C GLN A 102 1.61 -4.27 4.64
N ARG A 103 0.58 -4.84 5.30
CA ARG A 103 -0.81 -4.34 5.20
C ARG A 103 -0.93 -2.89 5.69
N MET A 104 -0.32 -2.59 6.84
CA MET A 104 -0.31 -1.26 7.42
C MET A 104 0.39 -0.25 6.49
N MET A 105 1.56 -0.60 5.97
CA MET A 105 2.33 0.24 5.05
C MET A 105 1.64 0.40 3.70
N ALA A 106 0.90 -0.61 3.23
CA ALA A 106 0.08 -0.48 2.02
C ALA A 106 -0.96 0.64 2.15
N LEU A 107 -1.60 0.75 3.31
CA LEU A 107 -2.57 1.82 3.60
C LEU A 107 -1.89 3.18 3.71
N TYR A 108 -0.75 3.29 4.39
CA TYR A 108 0.04 4.52 4.44
C TYR A 108 0.46 5.01 3.05
N VAL A 109 1.01 4.11 2.24
CA VAL A 109 1.47 4.45 0.89
C VAL A 109 0.32 4.83 -0.02
N ALA A 110 -0.87 4.24 0.20
CA ALA A 110 -2.06 4.57 -0.57
C ALA A 110 -2.69 5.91 -0.18
N SER A 111 -2.56 6.33 1.09
CA SER A 111 -3.15 7.58 1.61
C SER A 111 -2.26 8.80 1.40
N HIS A 112 -0.93 8.65 1.47
CA HIS A 112 0.02 9.75 1.35
C HIS A 112 0.54 9.96 -0.08
N TYR A 113 0.57 11.23 -0.51
CA TYR A 113 1.00 11.66 -1.85
C TYR A 113 2.49 11.37 -2.13
N LYS A 114 3.33 11.42 -1.09
CA LYS A 114 4.77 11.16 -1.15
C LYS A 114 5.13 10.31 0.07
N ASN A 115 5.83 9.20 -0.18
CA ASN A 115 6.36 8.34 0.88
C ASN A 115 7.86 8.23 0.69
N SER A 116 8.61 8.31 1.78
CA SER A 116 10.04 8.02 1.81
C SER A 116 10.26 6.75 2.63
N PRO A 117 11.18 5.86 2.25
CA PRO A 117 11.53 4.71 3.09
C PRO A 117 12.02 5.09 4.49
N ASN A 118 12.46 6.34 4.69
CA ASN A 118 12.80 6.88 5.99
C ASN A 118 11.59 6.97 6.95
N ASP A 119 10.36 6.97 6.42
CA ASP A 119 9.14 6.99 7.24
C ASP A 119 9.04 5.70 8.08
N LEU A 120 9.42 4.55 7.51
CA LEU A 120 9.46 3.28 8.21
C LEU A 120 10.50 3.30 9.35
N GLN A 121 11.66 3.91 9.09
CA GLN A 121 12.70 4.07 10.11
C GLN A 121 12.22 4.98 11.26
N LEU A 122 11.55 6.09 10.94
CA LEU A 122 11.00 6.99 11.94
C LEU A 122 9.96 6.28 12.82
N MET A 123 9.08 5.48 12.21
CA MET A 123 8.09 4.65 12.92
C MET A 123 8.74 3.59 13.82
N ALA A 124 9.89 3.05 13.41
CA ALA A 124 10.60 2.02 14.15
C ALA A 124 11.42 2.59 15.33
N ASP A 125 12.00 3.79 15.19
CA ASP A 125 13.00 4.32 16.15
C ASP A 125 12.38 5.27 17.19
N ALA A 126 11.53 6.21 16.77
CA ALA A 126 11.21 7.35 17.61
C ALA A 126 10.20 7.00 18.74
N PRO A 127 10.56 7.19 20.04
CA PRO A 127 9.79 6.69 21.19
C PRO A 127 8.45 7.41 21.38
N ALA A 128 8.30 8.63 20.85
CA ALA A 128 7.06 9.40 20.91
C ALA A 128 6.05 9.04 19.81
N HIS A 129 6.38 8.14 18.89
CA HIS A 129 5.44 7.67 17.87
C HIS A 129 4.61 6.51 18.39
N HIS A 130 3.30 6.72 18.39
CA HIS A 130 2.28 5.76 18.76
C HIS A 130 1.49 5.37 17.51
N LEU A 131 1.24 4.08 17.34
CA LEU A 131 0.51 3.57 16.19
C LEU A 131 -0.80 2.97 16.66
N PHE A 132 -1.88 3.40 16.03
CA PHE A 132 -3.22 2.86 16.25
C PHE A 132 -3.78 2.31 14.94
N VAL A 133 -4.48 1.19 15.03
CA VAL A 133 -5.11 0.51 13.89
C VAL A 133 -6.57 0.28 14.18
N LEU A 134 -7.43 0.66 13.23
CA LEU A 134 -8.84 0.31 13.28
C LEU A 134 -9.00 -1.06 12.62
N LEU A 135 -9.45 -2.04 13.40
CA LEU A 135 -9.67 -3.40 12.91
C LEU A 135 -11.17 -3.65 12.72
N GLY A 136 -11.51 -4.45 11.71
CA GLY A 136 -12.85 -5.03 11.61
C GLY A 136 -13.09 -6.10 12.69
N PRO A 137 -14.32 -6.63 12.80
CA PRO A 137 -14.67 -7.67 13.76
C PRO A 137 -13.71 -8.87 13.67
N VAL A 138 -13.08 -9.20 14.79
CA VAL A 138 -12.13 -10.30 14.88
C VAL A 138 -12.86 -11.56 15.33
N ASP A 139 -12.80 -12.61 14.54
CA ASP A 139 -13.32 -13.92 14.92
C ASP A 139 -12.19 -14.72 15.59
N GLU A 140 -12.20 -14.75 16.92
CA GLU A 140 -11.16 -15.45 17.72
C GLU A 140 -11.04 -16.95 17.39
N SER A 141 -12.09 -17.55 16.81
CA SER A 141 -12.06 -18.96 16.40
C SER A 141 -11.26 -19.19 15.11
N LYS A 142 -11.06 -18.13 14.32
CA LYS A 142 -10.26 -18.17 13.10
C LYS A 142 -8.87 -17.64 13.42
N ASN A 143 -7.86 -18.49 13.28
CA ASN A 143 -6.45 -18.08 13.40
C ASN A 143 -6.00 -17.30 12.14
N GLN A 144 -6.69 -16.19 11.85
CA GLN A 144 -6.47 -15.35 10.69
C GLN A 144 -6.14 -13.94 11.15
N LEU A 145 -5.18 -13.31 10.46
CA LEU A 145 -4.80 -11.94 10.70
C LEU A 145 -5.98 -11.00 10.36
N PRO A 146 -6.41 -10.14 11.29
CA PRO A 146 -7.55 -9.26 11.09
C PRO A 146 -7.30 -8.26 9.95
N ASP A 147 -8.40 -7.77 9.38
CA ASP A 147 -8.34 -6.75 8.33
C ASP A 147 -8.11 -5.38 8.96
N ILE A 148 -7.03 -4.73 8.54
CA ILE A 148 -6.69 -3.36 8.92
C ILE A 148 -7.50 -2.43 8.03
N LEU A 149 -8.39 -1.64 8.61
CA LEU A 149 -9.28 -0.74 7.88
C LEU A 149 -8.70 0.68 7.80
N CYS A 150 -8.03 1.11 8.86
CA CYS A 150 -7.41 2.44 8.97
C CYS A 150 -6.19 2.36 9.87
N VAL A 151 -5.22 3.23 9.62
CA VAL A 151 -4.02 3.38 10.44
C VAL A 151 -3.88 4.85 10.82
N VAL A 152 -3.57 5.10 12.09
CA VAL A 152 -3.35 6.43 12.67
C VAL A 152 -2.00 6.43 13.37
N GLN A 153 -1.21 7.48 13.14
CA GLN A 153 0.08 7.77 13.76
C GLN A 153 0.04 9.12 14.46
#